data_AF-A0A2D7S574-F1
#
_entry.id   AF-A0A2D7S574-F1
#
_cell.length_a   1.000
_cell.length_b   1.000
_cell.length_c   1.000
_cell.angle_alpha   90.00
_cell.angle_beta   90.00
_cell.angle_gamma   90.00
#
_symmetry.space_group_name_H-M   'P 1'
#
loop_
_entity.id
_entity.type
_entity.pdbx_description
1 polymer ?
#
loop_
_entity_poly.entity_id
_entity_poly.type
_entity_poly.pdbx_seq_one_letter_code
_entity_poly.pdbx_strand_id
1 'polypeptide(L)'
;MQRGERKQAVTNPKEAFDWLLKEVEHGLSLQRYKGLGEMNPEQLYETTMDIENRSLSLVTIKEAKDADEMFRDLMGDDVEPRRLLIEKYAHTVENIDI
;
A
#
# COMPACT_ATOMS: atom_id res chain seq x y z
N MET A 1 10.60 -10.77 29.32
CA MET A 1 11.38 -10.28 28.16
C MET A 1 12.11 -8.99 28.54
N GLN A 2 13.32 -8.79 28.03
CA GLN A 2 14.15 -7.60 28.28
C GLN A 2 14.82 -7.13 26.98
N ARG A 3 14.81 -5.83 26.70
CA ARG A 3 15.55 -5.19 25.61
C ARG A 3 16.09 -3.84 26.11
N GLY A 4 17.42 -3.70 26.13
CA GLY A 4 18.06 -2.57 26.80
C GLY A 4 17.67 -2.48 28.28
N GLU A 5 17.21 -1.32 28.71
CA GLU A 5 16.78 -1.04 30.09
C GLU A 5 15.31 -1.44 30.36
N ARG A 6 14.52 -1.75 29.32
CA ARG A 6 13.09 -2.04 29.44
C ARG A 6 12.83 -3.53 29.67
N LYS A 7 11.94 -3.82 30.63
CA LYS A 7 11.57 -5.17 31.04
C LYS A 7 10.05 -5.32 31.13
N GLN A 8 9.52 -6.39 30.57
CA GLN A 8 8.12 -6.79 30.73
C GLN A 8 8.01 -8.30 30.98
N ALA A 9 7.21 -8.68 31.97
CA ALA A 9 6.81 -10.08 32.17
C ALA A 9 5.78 -10.44 31.09
N VAL A 10 6.00 -11.54 30.38
CA VAL A 10 5.10 -12.07 29.34
C VAL A 10 4.83 -13.54 29.63
N THR A 11 3.61 -13.97 29.35
CA THR A 11 3.07 -15.27 29.77
C THR A 11 3.00 -16.28 28.62
N ASN A 12 3.01 -15.82 27.38
CA ASN A 12 2.95 -16.67 26.19
C ASN A 12 3.78 -16.10 25.01
N PRO A 13 4.12 -16.94 24.01
CA PRO A 13 4.96 -16.52 22.87
C PRO A 13 4.35 -15.40 22.02
N LYS A 14 3.02 -15.36 21.85
CA LYS A 14 2.34 -14.30 21.08
C LYS A 14 2.53 -12.94 21.78
N GLU A 15 2.31 -12.90 23.09
CA GLU A 15 2.51 -11.70 23.91
C GLU A 15 3.97 -11.22 23.85
N ALA A 16 4.92 -12.15 23.83
CA ALA A 16 6.33 -11.83 23.68
C ALA A 16 6.66 -11.22 22.30
N PHE A 17 6.04 -11.73 21.23
CA PHE A 17 6.19 -11.22 19.87
C PHE A 17 5.54 -9.83 19.71
N ASP A 18 4.31 -9.65 20.20
CA ASP A 18 3.60 -8.38 20.19
C ASP A 18 4.38 -7.30 20.97
N TRP A 19 4.98 -7.69 22.12
CA TRP A 19 5.84 -6.80 22.90
C TRP A 19 7.11 -6.40 22.15
N LEU A 20 7.76 -7.36 21.49
CA LEU A 20 8.96 -7.10 20.71
C LEU A 20 8.68 -6.15 19.55
N LEU A 21 7.58 -6.34 18.83
CA LEU A 21 7.16 -5.44 17.75
C LEU A 21 6.96 -4.00 18.26
N LYS A 22 6.24 -3.83 19.37
CA LYS A 22 6.03 -2.50 19.98
C LYS A 22 7.33 -1.82 20.39
N GLU A 23 8.28 -2.58 20.94
CA GLU A 23 9.60 -2.03 21.28
C GLU A 23 10.44 -1.70 20.04
N VAL A 24 10.22 -2.36 18.89
CA VAL A 24 10.87 -2.01 17.62
C VAL A 24 10.27 -0.74 17.03
N GLU A 25 8.95 -0.56 17.12
CA GLU A 25 8.26 0.66 16.70
C GLU A 25 8.65 1.88 17.53
N HIS A 26 8.97 1.67 18.81
CA HIS A 26 9.42 2.74 19.71
C HIS A 26 10.72 3.41 19.20
N GLY A 27 10.58 4.63 18.70
CA GLY A 27 11.69 5.45 18.20
C GLY A 27 11.81 5.48 16.68
N LEU A 28 10.96 4.74 15.95
CA LEU A 28 10.86 4.86 14.49
C LEU A 28 9.98 6.05 14.14
N SER A 29 10.50 6.94 13.29
CA SER A 29 9.68 7.93 12.59
C SER A 29 9.22 7.34 11.26
N LEU A 30 7.93 7.05 11.13
CA LEU A 30 7.33 6.61 9.87
C LEU A 30 6.77 7.82 9.13
N GLN A 31 7.25 8.04 7.90
CA GLN A 31 6.73 9.05 7.00
C GLN A 31 5.99 8.37 5.84
N ARG A 32 4.70 8.69 5.70
CA ARG A 32 3.86 8.23 4.59
C ARG A 32 3.63 9.42 3.66
N TYR A 33 4.23 9.37 2.48
CA TYR A 33 4.01 10.37 1.43
C TYR A 33 2.59 10.22 0.88
N LYS A 34 1.75 11.26 0.97
CA LYS A 34 0.40 11.26 0.37
C LYS A 34 0.40 11.78 -1.07
N GLY A 35 1.50 12.38 -1.49
CA GLY A 35 1.76 12.75 -2.88
C GLY A 35 3.23 13.01 -3.12
N LEU A 36 3.61 13.08 -4.40
CA LEU A 36 5.01 13.29 -4.79
C LEU A 36 5.57 14.65 -4.32
N GLY A 37 4.72 15.66 -4.12
CA GLY A 37 5.13 16.98 -3.64
C GLY A 37 5.61 17.01 -2.19
N GLU A 38 5.39 15.93 -1.42
CA GLU A 38 5.93 15.78 -0.06
C GLU A 38 7.37 15.25 -0.05
N MET A 39 7.89 14.83 -1.20
CA MET A 39 9.27 14.38 -1.37
C MET A 39 10.15 15.56 -1.76
N ASN A 40 11.39 15.57 -1.27
CA ASN A 40 12.39 16.50 -1.79
C ASN A 40 12.90 16.01 -3.18
N PRO A 41 13.57 16.88 -3.97
CA PRO A 41 14.02 16.51 -5.31
C PRO A 41 14.96 15.31 -5.37
N GLU A 42 15.82 15.14 -4.37
CA GLU A 42 16.80 14.05 -4.27
C GLU A 42 16.09 12.70 -4.08
N GLN A 43 15.14 12.63 -3.14
CA GLN A 43 14.31 11.46 -2.90
C GLN A 43 13.50 11.06 -4.14
N LEU A 44 12.90 12.04 -4.81
CA LEU A 44 12.09 11.78 -6.00
C LEU A 44 12.96 11.23 -7.13
N TYR A 45 14.17 11.79 -7.32
CA TYR A 45 15.12 11.28 -8.31
C TYR A 45 15.53 9.85 -8.03
N GLU A 46 16.05 9.58 -6.82
CA GLU A 46 16.56 8.26 -6.43
C GLU A 46 15.48 7.18 -6.49
N THR A 47 14.24 7.49 -6.12
CA THR A 47 13.18 6.48 -6.00
C THR A 47 12.37 6.27 -7.29
N THR A 48 12.20 7.30 -8.12
CA THR A 48 11.25 7.25 -9.25
C THR A 48 11.84 7.61 -10.62
N MET A 49 12.98 8.31 -10.68
CA MET A 49 13.54 8.79 -11.96
C MET A 49 14.81 8.08 -12.39
N ASP A 50 15.68 7.72 -11.44
CA ASP A 50 16.94 7.05 -11.69
C ASP A 50 16.73 5.68 -12.35
N ILE A 51 17.42 5.42 -13.46
CA ILE A 51 17.24 4.21 -14.27
C ILE A 51 17.60 2.95 -13.49
N GLU A 52 18.58 3.04 -12.60
CA GLU A 52 19.06 1.90 -11.81
C GLU A 52 18.08 1.50 -10.70
N ASN A 53 17.29 2.46 -10.19
CA ASN A 53 16.45 2.27 -9.01
C ASN A 53 14.94 2.37 -9.29
N ARG A 54 14.53 3.00 -10.39
CA ARG A 54 13.12 3.20 -10.72
C ARG A 54 12.44 1.88 -11.07
N SER A 55 11.17 1.78 -10.67
CA SER A 55 10.27 0.72 -11.11
C SER A 55 9.24 1.29 -12.08
N LEU A 56 9.23 0.77 -13.31
CA LEU A 56 8.28 1.18 -14.35
C LEU A 56 7.39 -0.01 -14.73
N SER A 57 6.09 0.24 -14.78
CA SER A 57 5.10 -0.72 -15.27
C SER A 57 4.68 -0.36 -16.68
N LEU A 58 4.95 -1.25 -17.65
CA LEU A 58 4.46 -1.09 -19.01
C LEU A 58 2.97 -1.45 -19.08
N VAL A 59 2.14 -0.51 -19.51
CA VAL A 59 0.70 -0.75 -19.70
C VAL A 59 0.49 -1.51 -21.02
N THR A 60 -0.17 -2.67 -20.93
CA THR A 60 -0.46 -3.53 -22.08
C THR A 60 -1.93 -3.89 -22.13
N ILE A 61 -2.49 -4.01 -23.33
CA ILE A 61 -3.87 -4.47 -23.54
C ILE A 61 -3.81 -5.93 -23.98
N LYS A 62 -4.45 -6.83 -23.21
CA LYS A 62 -4.56 -8.25 -23.57
C LYS A 62 -5.72 -8.47 -24.53
N GLU A 63 -6.93 -8.17 -24.06
CA GLU A 63 -8.18 -8.28 -24.82
C GLU A 63 -8.85 -6.91 -24.86
N ALA A 64 -9.02 -6.35 -26.06
CA ALA A 64 -9.55 -5.01 -26.22
C ALA A 64 -11.01 -4.90 -25.76
N LYS A 65 -11.79 -5.95 -25.97
CA LYS A 65 -13.21 -5.99 -25.58
C LYS A 65 -13.39 -5.93 -24.07
N ASP A 66 -12.63 -6.73 -23.33
CA ASP A 66 -12.74 -6.79 -21.87
C ASP A 66 -12.28 -5.47 -21.24
N ALA A 67 -11.25 -4.84 -21.82
CA ALA A 67 -10.80 -3.52 -21.40
C ALA A 67 -11.89 -2.45 -21.62
N ASP A 68 -12.52 -2.43 -22.79
CA ASP A 68 -13.61 -1.49 -23.13
C ASP A 68 -14.81 -1.65 -22.19
N GLU A 69 -15.21 -2.90 -21.92
CA GLU A 69 -16.28 -3.20 -20.96
C GLU A 69 -15.92 -2.70 -19.55
N MET A 70 -14.71 -2.95 -19.07
CA MET A 70 -14.24 -2.47 -17.78
C MET A 70 -14.22 -0.93 -17.71
N PHE A 71 -13.78 -0.26 -18.77
CA PHE A 71 -13.81 1.21 -18.83
C PHE A 71 -15.23 1.76 -18.80
N ARG A 72 -16.14 1.17 -19.57
CA ARG A 72 -17.55 1.57 -19.58
C ARG A 72 -18.19 1.38 -18.20
N ASP A 73 -17.98 0.23 -17.57
CA ASP A 73 -18.64 -0.10 -16.31
C ASP A 73 -18.07 0.74 -15.14
N LEU A 74 -16.78 1.08 -15.16
CA LEU A 74 -16.15 1.91 -14.11
C LEU A 74 -16.25 3.42 -14.37
N MET A 75 -16.11 3.87 -15.61
CA MET A 75 -15.96 5.29 -15.97
C MET A 75 -17.11 5.85 -16.80
N GLY A 76 -18.11 5.03 -17.15
CA GLY A 76 -19.29 5.46 -17.89
C GLY A 76 -20.29 6.25 -17.03
N ASP A 77 -21.37 6.70 -17.69
CA ASP A 77 -22.39 7.53 -17.05
C ASP A 77 -23.35 6.74 -16.15
N ASP A 78 -23.51 5.43 -16.43
CA ASP A 78 -24.40 4.56 -15.65
C ASP A 78 -23.76 4.21 -14.29
N VAL A 79 -24.53 4.44 -13.23
CA VAL A 79 -24.08 4.26 -11.84
C VAL A 79 -24.22 2.81 -11.39
N GLU A 80 -25.23 2.08 -11.88
CA GLU A 80 -25.52 0.72 -11.38
C GLU A 80 -24.41 -0.30 -11.69
N PRO A 81 -23.83 -0.37 -12.91
CA PRO A 81 -22.73 -1.28 -13.21
C PRO A 81 -21.51 -1.04 -12.30
N ARG A 82 -21.15 0.24 -12.10
CA ARG A 82 -20.07 0.64 -11.20
C ARG A 82 -20.31 0.15 -9.77
N ARG A 83 -21.52 0.38 -9.24
CA ARG A 83 -21.89 -0.01 -7.87
C ARG A 83 -21.75 -1.52 -7.67
N LEU A 84 -22.32 -2.32 -8.58
CA LEU A 84 -22.25 -3.78 -8.52
C LEU A 84 -20.81 -4.30 -8.57
N LEU A 85 -19.97 -3.67 -9.40
CA LEU A 85 -18.56 -4.04 -9.52
C LEU A 85 -17.80 -3.75 -8.23
N ILE A 86 -17.97 -2.56 -7.65
CA ILE A 86 -17.33 -2.19 -6.37
C ILE A 86 -17.79 -3.13 -5.26
N GLU A 87 -19.10 -3.36 -5.09
CA GLU A 87 -19.61 -4.26 -4.05
C GLU A 87 -19.07 -5.69 -4.18
N LYS A 88 -18.92 -6.18 -5.41
CA LYS A 88 -18.42 -7.52 -5.69
C LYS A 88 -16.93 -7.69 -5.36
N TYR A 89 -16.10 -6.68 -5.63
CA TYR A 89 -14.63 -6.81 -5.59
C TYR A 89 -13.96 -6.02 -4.45
N ALA A 90 -14.64 -5.10 -3.77
CA ALA A 90 -14.06 -4.25 -2.72
C ALA A 90 -13.32 -5.05 -1.62
N HIS A 91 -13.83 -6.23 -1.26
CA HIS A 91 -13.21 -7.08 -0.25
C HIS A 91 -11.97 -7.86 -0.74
N THR A 92 -11.75 -7.93 -2.06
CA THR A 92 -10.64 -8.71 -2.64
C THR A 92 -9.37 -7.89 -2.84
N VAL A 93 -9.45 -6.57 -2.66
CA VAL A 93 -8.33 -5.67 -2.91
C VAL A 93 -7.74 -5.22 -1.59
N GLU A 94 -6.44 -5.49 -1.40
CA GLU A 94 -5.74 -5.18 -0.14
C GLU A 94 -5.16 -3.76 -0.10
N ASN A 95 -4.87 -3.17 -1.27
CA ASN A 95 -4.05 -1.96 -1.39
C ASN A 95 -4.72 -0.83 -2.20
N ILE A 96 -5.98 -0.50 -1.92
CA ILE A 96 -6.66 0.63 -2.61
C ILE A 96 -6.22 1.99 -2.06
N ASP A 97 -5.90 2.11 -0.76
CA ASP A 97 -5.49 3.38 -0.12
C ASP A 97 -4.55 3.18 1.10
N ILE A 98 -3.42 2.47 0.92
CA ILE A 98 -2.28 2.50 1.86
C ILE A 98 -1.33 3.67 1.54
#